data_AF-A0A6G1REJ4-F1
#
_entry.id   AF-A0A6G1REJ4-F1
#
_cell.length_a   1.000
_cell.length_b   1.000
_cell.length_c   1.000
_cell.angle_alpha   90.00
_cell.angle_beta   90.00
_cell.angle_gamma   90.00
#
_symmetry.space_group_name_H-M   'P 1'
#
loop_
_entity.id
_entity.type
_entity.pdbx_description
1 polymer ?
#
loop_
_entity_poly.entity_id
_entity_poly.type
_entity_poly.pdbx_seq_one_letter_code
_entity_poly.pdbx_strand_id
1 'polypeptide(L)'
;LPVPSTCPDGFKILMKQTWQSKPRNRPSFRQTLMHLDIASADVLATPQETYFKSQAEWREEVKKHFEKIKSEGTCIHRLDEELIRRRREELRHALDIREHYERKLERANNLYMELSAIMLQLEVREKELIKREQAVEKKYPGTYKRHPVRPIIHPNTVEKLMKRKGVSHKPGSQTKRPDLLKSEGIPSTEAASNGSPVSGSP
;
A
#
# COMPACT_ATOMS: atom_id res chain seq x y z
N LEU A 1 -20.94 4.80 27.44
CA LEU A 1 -20.76 4.79 28.91
C LEU A 1 -21.09 3.39 29.41
N PRO A 2 -20.26 2.77 30.26
CA PRO A 2 -20.53 1.43 30.77
C PRO A 2 -21.75 1.43 31.70
N VAL A 3 -22.69 0.52 31.47
CA VAL A 3 -23.81 0.24 32.37
C VAL A 3 -23.49 -1.05 33.11
N PRO A 4 -23.51 -1.07 34.45
CA PRO A 4 -23.22 -2.29 35.22
C PRO A 4 -24.13 -3.45 34.82
N SER A 5 -23.56 -4.65 34.76
CA SER A 5 -24.23 -5.87 34.34
C SER A 5 -25.45 -6.22 35.22
N THR A 6 -25.38 -5.95 36.51
CA THR A 6 -26.44 -6.23 37.50
C THR A 6 -27.32 -5.01 37.83
N CYS A 7 -27.20 -3.91 37.08
CA CYS A 7 -28.11 -2.76 37.21
C CYS A 7 -29.56 -3.20 36.87
N PRO A 8 -30.61 -2.74 37.57
CA PRO A 8 -31.99 -3.12 37.25
C PRO A 8 -32.37 -2.78 35.80
N ASP A 9 -33.07 -3.70 35.13
CA ASP A 9 -33.25 -3.63 33.68
C ASP A 9 -34.04 -2.39 33.22
N GLY A 10 -35.01 -1.91 34.02
CA GLY A 10 -35.71 -0.65 33.75
C GLY A 10 -34.75 0.53 33.61
N PHE A 11 -33.78 0.67 34.53
CA PHE A 11 -32.74 1.70 34.45
C PHE A 11 -31.76 1.45 33.31
N LYS A 12 -31.37 0.19 33.04
CA LYS A 12 -30.51 -0.14 31.88
C LYS A 12 -31.14 0.30 30.57
N ILE A 13 -32.43 0.02 30.38
CA ILE A 13 -33.18 0.36 29.17
C ILE A 13 -33.30 1.89 29.04
N LEU A 14 -33.66 2.57 30.13
CA LEU A 14 -33.79 4.03 30.14
C LEU A 14 -32.47 4.73 29.79
N MET A 15 -31.34 4.27 30.35
CA MET A 15 -30.01 4.79 30.00
C MET A 15 -29.68 4.56 28.52
N LYS A 16 -29.94 3.35 27.99
CA LYS A 16 -29.72 3.03 26.56
C LYS A 16 -30.58 3.88 25.63
N GLN A 17 -31.81 4.22 26.02
CA GLN A 17 -32.70 5.08 25.23
C GLN A 17 -32.29 6.55 25.29
N THR A 18 -31.86 7.05 26.45
CA THR A 18 -31.42 8.44 26.62
C THR A 18 -30.06 8.73 25.97
N TRP A 19 -29.20 7.72 25.82
CA TRP A 19 -27.89 7.82 25.16
C TRP A 19 -27.89 7.48 23.66
N GLN A 20 -29.05 7.41 23.00
CA GLN A 20 -29.11 7.18 21.55
C GLN A 20 -28.33 8.25 20.78
N SER A 21 -27.50 7.84 19.80
CA SER A 21 -26.69 8.77 19.00
C SER A 21 -27.55 9.74 18.18
N LYS A 22 -28.69 9.26 17.67
CA LYS A 22 -29.66 10.08 16.92
C LYS A 22 -30.60 10.79 17.90
N PRO A 23 -30.65 12.14 17.94
CA PRO A 23 -31.48 12.87 18.91
C PRO A 23 -32.96 12.50 18.87
N ARG A 24 -33.51 12.27 17.67
CA ARG A 24 -34.92 11.88 17.46
C ARG A 24 -35.31 10.53 18.07
N ASN A 25 -34.35 9.68 18.40
CA ASN A 25 -34.59 8.37 19.00
C ASN A 25 -34.58 8.42 20.53
N ARG A 26 -34.25 9.57 21.13
CA ARG A 26 -34.25 9.75 22.58
C ARG A 26 -35.68 10.00 23.06
N PRO A 27 -36.06 9.48 24.23
CA PRO A 27 -37.39 9.71 24.79
C PRO A 27 -37.57 11.19 25.12
N SER A 28 -38.79 11.69 24.96
CA SER A 28 -39.20 12.97 25.52
C SER A 28 -39.17 12.92 27.06
N PHE A 29 -39.13 14.08 27.71
CA PHE A 29 -39.11 14.15 29.17
C PHE A 29 -40.33 13.44 29.81
N ARG A 30 -41.52 13.57 29.20
CA ARG A 30 -42.73 12.86 29.65
C ARG A 30 -42.56 11.34 29.61
N GLN A 31 -41.94 10.80 28.56
CA GLN A 31 -41.64 9.37 28.44
C GLN A 31 -40.58 8.93 29.47
N THR A 32 -39.56 9.77 29.70
CA THR A 32 -38.54 9.53 30.73
C THR A 32 -39.16 9.40 32.12
N LEU A 33 -40.07 10.30 32.50
CA LEU A 33 -40.77 10.23 33.79
C LEU A 33 -41.59 8.94 33.91
N MET A 34 -42.35 8.58 32.88
CA MET A 34 -43.15 7.35 32.87
C MET A 34 -42.29 6.10 33.05
N HIS A 35 -41.15 6.02 32.36
CA HIS A 35 -40.22 4.91 32.52
C HIS A 35 -39.59 4.88 33.91
N LEU A 36 -39.31 6.05 34.49
CA LEU A 36 -38.72 6.17 35.81
C LEU A 36 -39.69 5.70 36.90
N ASP A 37 -40.96 6.06 36.82
CA ASP A 37 -41.99 5.56 37.74
C ASP A 37 -42.04 4.03 37.75
N ILE A 38 -42.07 3.40 36.56
CA ILE A 38 -42.09 1.94 36.43
C ILE A 38 -40.79 1.33 36.96
N ALA A 39 -39.63 1.84 36.54
CA ALA A 39 -38.33 1.28 36.93
C ALA A 39 -38.00 1.48 38.42
N SER A 40 -38.55 2.53 39.05
CA SER A 40 -38.30 2.82 40.46
C SER A 40 -38.91 1.78 41.39
N ALA A 41 -39.99 1.10 40.98
CA ALA A 41 -40.66 0.09 41.79
C ALA A 41 -39.70 -1.02 42.25
N ASP A 42 -38.84 -1.53 41.35
CA ASP A 42 -37.89 -2.60 41.67
C ASP A 42 -36.84 -2.14 42.69
N VAL A 43 -36.34 -0.91 42.56
CA VAL A 43 -35.33 -0.35 43.48
C VAL A 43 -35.94 -0.04 44.83
N LEU A 44 -37.16 0.51 44.85
CA LEU A 44 -37.89 0.82 46.09
C LEU A 44 -38.31 -0.43 46.86
N ALA A 45 -38.55 -1.55 46.15
CA ALA A 45 -38.83 -2.85 46.76
C ALA A 45 -37.57 -3.55 47.30
N THR A 46 -36.37 -3.10 46.91
CA THR A 46 -35.11 -3.73 47.31
C THR A 46 -34.66 -3.23 48.69
N PRO A 47 -34.29 -4.12 49.64
CA PRO A 47 -33.74 -3.71 50.92
C PRO A 47 -32.50 -2.82 50.77
N GLN A 48 -32.40 -1.81 51.63
CA GLN A 48 -31.36 -0.79 51.52
C GLN A 48 -29.93 -1.35 51.58
N GLU A 49 -29.69 -2.35 52.44
CA GLU A 49 -28.39 -3.04 52.52
C GLU A 49 -28.02 -3.74 51.21
N THR A 50 -28.98 -4.43 50.59
CA THR A 50 -28.80 -5.10 49.30
C THR A 50 -28.53 -4.10 48.18
N TYR A 51 -29.24 -2.97 48.18
CA TYR A 51 -29.01 -1.91 47.21
C TYR A 51 -27.59 -1.33 47.33
N PHE A 52 -27.14 -0.99 48.54
CA PHE A 52 -25.80 -0.43 48.74
C PHE A 52 -24.68 -1.42 48.40
N LYS A 53 -24.88 -2.71 48.72
CA LYS A 53 -23.94 -3.76 48.30
C LYS A 53 -23.83 -3.83 46.78
N SER A 54 -24.97 -3.88 46.09
CA SER A 54 -25.01 -3.88 44.62
C SER A 54 -24.38 -2.61 44.02
N GLN A 55 -24.64 -1.46 44.63
CA GLN A 55 -24.04 -0.19 44.20
C GLN A 55 -22.52 -0.18 44.34
N ALA A 56 -21.96 -0.78 45.40
CA ALA A 56 -20.51 -0.90 45.55
C ALA A 56 -19.91 -1.77 44.43
N GLU A 57 -20.56 -2.90 44.10
CA GLU A 57 -20.17 -3.76 42.98
C GLU A 57 -20.23 -3.02 41.64
N TRP A 58 -21.28 -2.24 41.39
CA TRP A 58 -21.42 -1.42 40.19
C TRP A 58 -20.30 -0.39 40.03
N ARG A 59 -19.89 0.27 41.13
CA ARG A 59 -18.80 1.24 41.10
C ARG A 59 -17.48 0.58 40.69
N GLU A 60 -17.20 -0.61 41.23
CA GLU A 60 -15.98 -1.34 40.90
C GLU A 60 -16.02 -1.88 39.45
N GLU A 61 -17.17 -2.39 38.98
CA GLU A 61 -17.35 -2.83 37.60
C GLU A 61 -17.10 -1.68 36.61
N VAL A 62 -17.70 -0.51 36.86
CA VAL A 62 -17.53 0.68 36.02
C VAL A 62 -16.07 1.15 36.03
N LYS A 63 -15.42 1.18 37.20
CA LYS A 63 -14.00 1.54 37.33
C LYS A 63 -13.11 0.60 36.53
N LYS A 64 -13.32 -0.72 36.65
CA LYS A 64 -12.60 -1.75 35.88
C LYS A 64 -12.80 -1.57 34.37
N HIS A 65 -14.01 -1.24 33.93
CA HIS A 65 -14.28 -1.01 32.51
C HIS A 65 -13.56 0.24 31.99
N PHE A 66 -13.47 1.32 32.77
CA PHE A 66 -12.71 2.50 32.37
C PHE A 66 -11.20 2.24 32.30
N GLU A 67 -10.63 1.48 33.24
CA GLU A 67 -9.22 1.06 33.17
C GLU A 67 -8.94 0.16 31.95
N LYS A 68 -9.91 -0.70 31.58
CA LYS A 68 -9.84 -1.47 30.34
C LYS A 68 -9.84 -0.55 29.11
N ILE A 69 -10.76 0.41 29.02
CA ILE A 69 -10.78 1.38 27.90
C ILE A 69 -9.46 2.14 27.81
N LYS A 70 -8.89 2.54 28.95
CA LYS A 70 -7.61 3.26 29.01
C LYS A 70 -6.44 2.42 28.50
N SER A 71 -6.39 1.14 28.85
CA SER A 71 -5.35 0.22 28.37
C SER A 71 -5.56 -0.26 26.93
N GLU A 72 -6.80 -0.35 26.46
CA GLU A 72 -7.11 -0.61 25.05
C GLU A 72 -6.84 0.62 24.17
N GLY A 73 -7.07 1.83 24.68
CA GLY A 73 -6.73 3.08 23.99
C GLY A 73 -5.24 3.21 23.67
N THR A 74 -4.36 2.73 24.56
CA THR A 74 -2.92 2.64 24.27
C THR A 74 -2.58 1.56 23.24
N CYS A 75 -3.37 0.50 23.11
CA CYS A 75 -3.22 -0.50 22.06
C CYS A 75 -3.57 0.08 20.67
N ILE A 76 -4.66 0.84 20.58
CA ILE A 76 -5.07 1.54 19.34
C ILE A 76 -3.96 2.49 18.87
N HIS A 77 -3.42 3.31 19.79
CA HIS A 77 -2.33 4.22 19.44
C HIS A 77 -1.07 3.47 18.93
N ARG A 78 -0.73 2.32 19.52
CA ARG A 78 0.40 1.51 19.04
C ARG A 78 0.19 0.98 17.62
N LEU A 79 -1.03 0.55 17.30
CA LEU A 79 -1.37 0.10 15.94
C LEU A 79 -1.29 1.25 14.93
N ASP A 80 -1.78 2.43 15.30
CA ASP A 80 -1.70 3.62 14.45
C ASP A 80 -0.24 4.03 14.18
N GLU A 81 0.62 4.04 15.20
CA GLU A 81 2.05 4.33 15.04
C GLU A 81 2.75 3.31 14.12
N GLU A 82 2.42 2.02 14.25
CA GLU A 82 2.99 0.97 13.39
C GLU A 82 2.53 1.12 11.93
N LEU A 83 1.27 1.51 11.69
CA LEU A 83 0.78 1.82 10.34
C LEU A 83 1.51 3.03 9.75
N ILE A 84 1.71 4.08 10.54
CA ILE A 84 2.47 5.27 10.12
C ILE A 84 3.92 4.88 9.78
N ARG A 85 4.57 4.05 10.60
CA ARG A 85 5.93 3.55 10.36
C ARG A 85 6.03 2.80 9.04
N ARG A 86 5.13 1.82 8.81
CA ARG A 86 5.08 1.07 7.54
C ARG A 86 4.90 2.00 6.35
N ARG A 87 3.99 2.98 6.46
CA ARG A 87 3.74 3.92 5.37
C ARG A 87 4.96 4.77 5.03
N ARG A 88 5.74 5.18 6.04
CA ARG A 88 7.01 5.91 5.84
C ARG A 88 8.06 5.05 5.15
N GLU A 89 8.14 3.77 5.48
CA GLU A 89 9.07 2.82 4.85
C GLU A 89 8.70 2.56 3.39
N GLU A 90 7.42 2.34 3.08
CA GLU A 90 6.93 2.23 1.70
C GLU A 90 7.28 3.48 0.87
N LEU A 91 7.07 4.67 1.44
CA LEU A 91 7.39 5.92 0.76
C LEU A 91 8.88 6.05 0.48
N ARG A 92 9.74 5.72 1.47
CA ARG A 92 11.19 5.73 1.29
C ARG A 92 11.62 4.78 0.18
N HIS A 93 11.11 3.55 0.20
CA HIS A 93 11.40 2.57 -0.84
C HIS A 93 10.99 3.04 -2.24
N ALA A 94 9.82 3.68 -2.37
CA ALA A 94 9.37 4.24 -3.64
C ALA A 94 10.29 5.37 -4.13
N LEU A 95 10.78 6.23 -3.23
CA LEU A 95 11.73 7.29 -3.56
C LEU A 95 13.08 6.73 -4.02
N ASP A 96 13.61 5.72 -3.33
CA ASP A 96 14.87 5.07 -3.71
C ASP A 96 14.79 4.46 -5.13
N ILE A 97 13.66 3.80 -5.43
CA ILE A 97 13.40 3.27 -6.77
C ILE A 97 13.38 4.40 -7.80
N ARG A 98 12.63 5.48 -7.53
CA ARG A 98 12.52 6.63 -8.42
C ARG A 98 13.89 7.25 -8.71
N GLU A 99 14.68 7.51 -7.66
CA GLU A 99 16.02 8.09 -7.78
C GLU A 99 16.92 7.21 -8.66
N HIS A 100 16.85 5.89 -8.48
CA HIS A 100 17.62 4.95 -9.31
C HIS A 100 17.23 5.03 -10.79
N TYR A 101 15.92 5.13 -11.08
CA TYR A 101 15.43 5.30 -12.44
C TYR A 101 15.85 6.65 -13.04
N GLU A 102 15.75 7.74 -12.28
CA GLU A 102 16.17 9.07 -12.72
C GLU A 102 17.66 9.10 -13.07
N ARG A 103 18.52 8.50 -12.22
CA ARG A 103 19.96 8.38 -12.51
C ARG A 103 20.27 7.56 -13.77
N LYS A 104 19.48 6.51 -14.05
CA LYS A 104 19.61 5.74 -15.30
C LYS A 104 19.17 6.56 -16.52
N LEU A 105 18.08 7.32 -16.38
CA LEU A 105 17.56 8.17 -17.43
C LEU A 105 18.54 9.31 -17.77
N GLU A 106 19.10 9.96 -16.75
CA GLU A 106 20.11 11.00 -16.90
C GLU A 106 21.33 10.49 -17.68
N ARG A 107 21.86 9.31 -17.33
CA ARG A 107 22.95 8.69 -18.08
C ARG A 107 22.58 8.47 -19.55
N ALA A 108 21.40 7.92 -19.83
CA ALA A 108 20.97 7.69 -21.21
C ALA A 108 20.83 9.01 -21.99
N ASN A 109 20.31 10.06 -21.36
CA ASN A 109 20.20 11.39 -21.96
C ASN A 109 21.57 12.00 -22.26
N ASN A 110 22.55 11.84 -21.36
CA ASN A 110 23.91 12.32 -21.60
C ASN A 110 24.53 11.63 -22.83
N LEU A 111 24.43 10.29 -22.92
CA LEU A 111 24.89 9.56 -24.10
C LEU A 111 24.17 10.03 -25.38
N TYR A 112 22.87 10.29 -25.31
CA TYR A 112 22.10 10.79 -26.45
C TYR A 112 22.59 12.16 -26.92
N MET A 113 22.88 13.07 -25.99
CA MET A 113 23.41 14.40 -26.28
C MET A 113 24.81 14.32 -26.91
N GLU A 114 25.71 13.49 -26.37
CA GLU A 114 27.05 13.27 -26.93
C GLU A 114 26.99 12.72 -28.35
N LEU A 115 26.15 11.70 -28.59
CA LEU A 115 25.97 11.13 -29.93
C LEU A 115 25.41 12.18 -30.90
N SER A 116 24.42 12.96 -30.47
CA SER A 116 23.83 14.01 -31.30
C SER A 116 24.86 15.07 -31.69
N ALA A 117 25.75 15.45 -30.77
CA ALA A 117 26.83 16.39 -31.04
C ALA A 117 27.82 15.84 -32.09
N ILE A 118 28.23 14.58 -31.97
CA ILE A 118 29.13 13.93 -32.93
C ILE A 118 28.46 13.80 -34.31
N MET A 119 27.19 13.39 -34.36
CA MET A 119 26.44 13.29 -35.62
C MET A 119 26.37 14.64 -36.34
N LEU A 120 26.08 15.72 -35.61
CA LEU A 120 26.06 17.06 -36.18
C LEU A 120 27.44 17.48 -36.70
N GLN A 121 28.51 17.18 -35.95
CA GLN A 121 29.87 17.48 -36.38
C GLN A 121 30.26 16.74 -37.68
N LEU A 122 29.84 15.49 -37.83
CA LEU A 122 30.05 14.71 -39.06
C LEU A 122 29.28 15.31 -40.25
N GLU A 123 28.02 15.69 -40.05
CA GLU A 123 27.20 16.31 -41.11
C GLU A 123 27.81 17.62 -41.61
N VAL A 124 28.33 18.45 -40.69
CA VAL A 124 29.04 19.68 -41.04
C VAL A 124 30.31 19.37 -41.85
N ARG A 125 31.12 18.40 -41.42
CA ARG A 125 32.33 17.99 -42.16
C ARG A 125 32.02 17.42 -43.54
N GLU A 126 30.97 16.62 -43.67
CA GLU A 126 30.54 16.08 -44.96
C GLU A 126 30.14 17.21 -45.92
N LYS A 127 29.37 18.20 -45.45
CA LYS A 127 29.01 19.39 -46.24
C LYS A 127 30.25 20.19 -46.67
N GLU A 128 31.25 20.34 -45.79
CA GLU A 128 32.50 21.00 -46.14
C GLU A 128 33.33 20.23 -47.17
N LEU A 129 33.39 18.89 -47.05
CA LEU A 129 34.08 18.03 -48.02
C LEU A 129 33.45 18.15 -49.40
N ILE A 130 32.12 18.07 -49.51
CA ILE A 130 31.38 18.25 -50.77
C ILE A 130 31.71 19.61 -51.40
N LYS A 131 31.74 20.69 -50.61
CA LYS A 131 32.12 22.02 -51.12
C LYS A 131 33.55 22.06 -51.65
N ARG A 132 34.51 21.41 -50.98
CA ARG A 132 35.91 21.33 -51.44
C ARG A 132 36.03 20.51 -52.73
N GLU A 133 35.34 19.38 -52.82
CA GLU A 133 35.31 18.54 -54.02
C GLU A 133 34.75 19.30 -55.22
N GLN A 134 33.62 20.00 -55.05
CA GLN A 134 33.04 20.86 -56.10
C GLN A 134 34.00 21.96 -56.55
N ALA A 135 34.73 22.57 -55.61
CA ALA A 135 35.72 23.60 -55.93
C ALA A 135 36.91 23.04 -56.72
N VAL A 136 37.38 21.83 -56.39
CA VAL A 136 38.45 21.14 -57.13
C VAL A 136 37.99 20.75 -58.54
N GLU A 137 36.79 20.18 -58.67
CA GLU A 137 36.18 19.82 -59.96
C GLU A 137 36.04 21.04 -60.88
N LYS A 138 35.69 22.21 -60.32
CA LYS A 138 35.63 23.48 -61.06
C LYS A 138 37.01 23.97 -61.51
N LYS A 139 38.08 23.74 -60.74
CA LYS A 139 39.44 24.17 -61.07
C LYS A 139 40.15 23.23 -62.05
N TYR A 140 39.82 21.94 -62.05
CA TYR A 140 40.44 20.92 -62.90
C TYR A 140 39.38 19.97 -63.47
N PRO A 141 38.68 20.36 -64.56
CA PRO A 141 37.65 19.52 -65.17
C PRO A 141 38.28 18.26 -65.80
N GLY A 142 37.82 17.08 -65.41
CA GLY A 142 38.07 15.83 -66.15
C GLY A 142 39.35 15.05 -65.84
N THR A 143 40.18 15.45 -64.86
CA THR A 143 41.46 14.77 -64.57
C THR A 143 41.40 13.66 -63.51
N TYR A 144 40.28 13.51 -62.78
CA TYR A 144 40.14 12.54 -61.69
C TYR A 144 39.04 11.51 -62.00
N LYS A 145 39.39 10.22 -62.09
CA LYS A 145 38.41 9.12 -62.16
C LYS A 145 37.71 8.97 -60.81
N ARG A 146 36.39 9.18 -60.78
CA ARG A 146 35.58 9.17 -59.54
C ARG A 146 35.51 7.78 -58.91
N HIS A 147 35.75 7.71 -57.60
CA HIS A 147 35.07 6.74 -56.73
C HIS A 147 34.05 7.51 -55.87
N PRO A 148 32.74 7.27 -56.02
CA PRO A 148 31.76 7.95 -55.19
C PRO A 148 31.92 7.50 -53.73
N VAL A 149 32.27 8.44 -52.85
CA VAL A 149 32.22 8.23 -51.40
C VAL A 149 30.74 8.09 -51.03
N ARG A 150 30.34 6.89 -50.57
CA ARG A 150 28.96 6.68 -50.11
C ARG A 150 28.75 7.46 -48.81
N PRO A 151 27.56 8.06 -48.60
CA PRO A 151 27.24 8.70 -47.32
C PRO A 151 27.48 7.71 -46.18
N ILE A 152 28.26 8.13 -45.18
CA ILE A 152 28.57 7.27 -44.01
C ILE A 152 27.31 7.03 -43.17
N ILE A 153 26.36 7.98 -43.21
CA ILE A 153 25.13 7.93 -42.43
C ILE A 153 23.93 8.13 -43.35
N HIS A 154 23.11 7.11 -43.51
CA HIS A 154 21.79 7.25 -44.12
C HIS A 154 20.86 7.95 -43.11
N PRO A 155 20.18 9.06 -43.50
CA PRO A 155 19.37 9.88 -42.58
C PRO A 155 18.27 9.09 -41.87
N ASN A 156 17.78 8.02 -42.49
CA ASN A 156 16.66 7.22 -41.95
C ASN A 156 17.10 6.03 -41.09
N THR A 157 18.40 5.80 -40.87
CA THR A 157 18.90 4.63 -40.14
C THR A 157 18.59 4.70 -38.65
N VAL A 158 18.78 5.88 -38.05
CA VAL A 158 18.49 6.12 -36.63
C VAL A 158 16.98 6.05 -36.38
N GLU A 159 16.18 6.67 -37.25
CA GLU A 159 14.72 6.65 -37.15
C GLU A 159 14.14 5.22 -37.27
N LYS A 160 14.66 4.40 -38.20
CA LYS A 160 14.28 2.99 -38.32
C LYS A 160 14.64 2.17 -37.08
N LEU A 161 15.78 2.46 -36.44
CA LEU A 161 16.20 1.79 -35.21
C LEU A 161 15.33 2.16 -34.01
N MET A 162 14.96 3.45 -33.88
CA MET A 162 14.06 3.92 -32.82
C MET A 162 12.65 3.34 -32.98
N LYS A 163 12.15 3.22 -34.21
CA LYS A 163 10.86 2.55 -34.52
C LYS A 163 10.90 1.05 -34.22
N ARG A 164 12.04 0.38 -34.39
CA ARG A 164 12.21 -1.06 -34.11
C ARG A 164 12.31 -1.37 -32.61
N LYS A 165 12.75 -0.41 -31.78
CA LYS A 165 12.87 -0.59 -30.32
C LYS A 165 11.64 -0.12 -29.54
N GLY A 166 10.70 0.56 -30.19
CA GLY A 166 9.37 0.87 -29.66
C GLY A 166 8.40 -0.31 -29.77
N VAL A 167 8.72 -1.47 -29.18
CA VAL A 167 7.68 -2.45 -28.89
C VAL A 167 6.87 -1.90 -27.72
N SER A 168 5.64 -1.52 -28.04
CA SER A 168 4.58 -1.05 -27.16
C SER A 168 4.57 -1.75 -25.81
N HIS A 169 4.94 -1.04 -24.73
CA HIS A 169 4.34 -1.32 -23.43
C HIS A 169 2.87 -0.89 -23.53
N LYS A 170 2.00 -1.85 -23.84
CA LYS A 170 0.55 -1.66 -23.71
C LYS A 170 0.22 -1.30 -22.25
N PRO A 171 -0.54 -0.22 -21.98
CA PRO A 171 -1.19 -0.06 -20.70
C PRO A 171 -2.37 -1.03 -20.67
N GLY A 172 -2.28 -2.08 -19.86
CA GLY A 172 -3.38 -3.04 -19.69
C GLY A 172 -3.04 -4.45 -20.13
N SER A 173 -2.29 -5.16 -19.31
CA SER A 173 -2.46 -6.61 -19.16
C SER A 173 -2.22 -6.92 -17.68
N GLN A 174 -3.24 -7.47 -17.03
CA GLN A 174 -3.22 -7.85 -15.63
C GLN A 174 -2.01 -8.75 -15.33
N THR A 175 -0.96 -8.19 -14.74
CA THR A 175 -0.01 -8.97 -13.96
C THR A 175 -0.76 -9.43 -12.72
N LYS A 176 -1.07 -10.72 -12.68
CA LYS A 176 -1.53 -11.38 -11.44
C LYS A 176 -0.50 -11.07 -10.36
N ARG A 177 -0.92 -10.25 -9.40
CA ARG A 177 -0.24 -9.97 -8.14
C ARG A 177 0.20 -11.32 -7.55
N PRO A 178 1.48 -11.55 -7.27
CA PRO A 178 1.87 -12.73 -6.51
C PRO A 178 1.23 -12.60 -5.13
N ASP A 179 0.27 -13.49 -4.86
CA ASP A 179 -0.43 -13.58 -3.59
C ASP A 179 0.53 -14.22 -2.58
N LEU A 180 1.06 -13.41 -1.66
CA LEU A 180 2.00 -13.82 -0.62
C LEU A 180 1.33 -14.56 0.56
N LEU A 181 0.12 -15.11 0.37
CA LEU A 181 -0.64 -15.79 1.41
C LEU A 181 -0.97 -17.26 1.10
N LYS A 182 -0.22 -17.92 0.22
CA LYS A 182 -0.32 -19.38 0.06
C LYS A 182 0.77 -20.07 0.88
N SER A 183 0.39 -20.44 2.10
CA SER A 183 1.11 -21.39 2.95
C SER A 183 1.31 -22.71 2.18
N GLU A 184 2.55 -23.03 1.80
CA GLU A 184 2.88 -24.40 1.40
C GLU A 184 2.98 -25.25 2.66
N GLY A 185 1.96 -26.09 2.82
CA GLY A 185 1.97 -27.18 3.78
C GLY A 185 3.04 -28.21 3.41
N ILE A 186 3.68 -28.70 4.47
CA ILE A 186 4.64 -29.79 4.54
C ILE A 186 4.19 -31.00 3.68
N PRO A 187 5.03 -31.59 2.81
CA PRO A 187 4.72 -32.89 2.23
C PRO A 187 5.01 -33.99 3.27
N SER A 188 3.94 -34.60 3.77
CA SER A 188 4.00 -35.91 4.44
C SER A 188 4.33 -36.98 3.41
N THR A 189 5.40 -37.74 3.64
CA THR A 189 5.69 -38.99 2.96
C THR A 189 5.43 -40.16 3.92
N GLU A 190 4.32 -40.86 3.72
CA GLU A 190 4.14 -42.28 4.04
C GLU A 190 4.08 -43.01 2.68
N ALA A 191 4.50 -44.26 2.46
CA ALA A 191 4.79 -45.39 3.33
C ALA A 191 5.74 -46.37 2.60
N ALA A 192 6.48 -47.19 3.36
CA ALA A 192 6.70 -48.58 2.98
C ALA A 192 7.01 -49.44 4.21
N SER A 193 6.32 -50.57 4.25
CA SER A 193 6.24 -51.62 5.25
C SER A 193 7.55 -52.39 5.50
N ASN A 194 7.75 -52.82 6.74
CA ASN A 194 8.30 -54.12 7.18
C ASN A 194 8.29 -54.07 8.73
N GLY A 195 7.47 -54.81 9.46
CA GLY A 195 7.53 -56.27 9.64
C GLY A 195 7.97 -56.55 11.08
N SER A 196 7.04 -56.91 11.97
CA SER A 196 7.34 -57.40 13.33
C SER A 196 8.12 -58.73 13.27
N PRO A 197 8.83 -59.11 14.34
CA PRO A 197 8.18 -60.02 15.29
C PRO A 197 8.48 -59.78 16.78
N VAL A 198 7.61 -60.40 17.57
CA VAL A 198 7.53 -60.56 19.02
C VAL A 198 8.65 -61.44 19.59
N SER A 199 9.02 -61.21 20.85
CA SER A 199 9.41 -62.16 21.93
C SER A 199 10.45 -61.46 22.82
N GLY A 200 10.45 -61.48 24.15
CA GLY A 200 9.75 -62.22 25.19
C GLY A 200 10.59 -62.03 26.48
N SER A 201 9.90 -61.86 27.60
CA SER A 201 10.34 -61.81 29.01
C SER A 201 11.41 -62.87 29.41
N PRO A 202 12.09 -62.78 30.58
CA PRO A 202 11.60 -62.41 31.91
C PRO A 202 12.23 -61.18 32.56
#